data_AF-A0A920TDX8-F1
#
_entry.id   AF-A0A920TDX8-F1
#
_cell.length_a   1.000
_cell.length_b   1.000
_cell.length_c   1.000
_cell.angle_alpha   90.00
_cell.angle_beta   90.00
_cell.angle_gamma   90.00
#
_symmetry.space_group_name_H-M   'P 1'
#
loop_
_entity.id
_entity.type
_entity.pdbx_description
1 polymer ?
#
loop_
_entity_poly.entity_id
_entity_poly.type
_entity_poly.pdbx_seq_one_letter_code
_entity_poly.pdbx_strand_id
1 'polypeptide(L)' 'MVNVIMDVPLQEKLSAYLPEKKIEDVSKAYRFAEQSHKGQLRLSGEPFFEHPKQTALYLADLG' A
#
# COMPACT_ATOMS: atom_id res chain seq x y z
N MET A 1 10.32 -2.88 17.21
CA MET A 1 9.53 -2.08 16.27
C MET A 1 10.09 -2.32 14.89
N VAL A 2 9.36 -3.02 14.03
CA VAL A 2 9.78 -3.25 12.64
C VAL A 2 9.56 -1.96 11.86
N ASN A 3 10.55 -1.54 11.08
CA ASN A 3 10.43 -0.35 10.24
C ASN A 3 9.55 -0.66 9.02
N VAL A 4 8.24 -0.50 9.20
CA VAL A 4 7.23 -0.61 8.13
C VAL A 4 7.37 0.63 7.24
N ILE A 5 7.55 0.42 5.93
CA ILE A 5 7.56 1.53 4.95
C ILE A 5 6.40 1.26 4.00
N MET A 6 5.36 2.08 4.14
CA MET A 6 4.18 2.16 3.27
C MET A 6 3.57 3.56 3.44
N ASP A 7 2.50 3.84 2.70
CA ASP A 7 1.69 5.05 2.88
C ASP A 7 1.12 5.15 4.32
N VAL A 8 1.30 6.31 4.96
CA VAL A 8 0.90 6.53 6.37
C VAL A 8 -0.61 6.32 6.58
N PRO A 9 -1.50 6.93 5.77
CA PRO A 9 -2.94 6.66 5.86
C PRO A 9 -3.30 5.17 5.75
N LEU A 10 -2.64 4.43 4.85
CA LEU A 10 -2.86 2.99 4.73
C LEU A 10 -2.43 2.26 6.01
N GLN A 11 -1.24 2.56 6.55
CA GLN A 11 -0.75 1.93 7.78
C GLN A 11 -1.68 2.16 8.96
N GLU A 12 -2.18 3.39 9.13
CA GLU A 12 -3.10 3.74 10.22
C GLU A 12 -4.41 2.95 10.13
N LYS A 13 -4.99 2.84 8.93
CA LYS A 13 -6.22 2.05 8.70
C LYS A 13 -6.02 0.58 9.03
N LEU A 14 -4.95 -0.03 8.50
CA LEU A 14 -4.67 -1.46 8.74
C LEU A 14 -4.39 -1.74 10.22
N SER A 15 -3.73 -0.83 10.92
CA SER A 15 -3.42 -0.98 12.35
C SER A 15 -4.67 -0.98 13.25
N ALA A 16 -5.80 -0.49 12.74
CA ALA A 16 -7.06 -0.49 13.49
C ALA A 16 -7.70 -1.89 13.61
N TYR A 17 -7.37 -2.83 12.72
CA TYR A 17 -8.05 -4.14 12.68
C TYR A 17 -7.15 -5.35 12.37
N LEU A 18 -5.91 -5.16 11.90
CA LEU A 18 -4.98 -6.26 11.63
C LEU A 18 -3.91 -6.43 12.71
N PRO A 19 -3.47 -7.68 12.98
CA PRO A 19 -2.29 -7.92 13.80
C PRO A 19 -1.01 -7.48 13.07
N GLU A 20 0.02 -7.08 13.82
CA GLU A 20 1.30 -6.54 13.30
C GLU A 20 1.91 -7.41 12.18
N LYS A 21 1.92 -8.74 12.35
CA LYS A 21 2.43 -9.67 11.34
C LYS A 21 1.76 -9.54 9.97
N LYS A 22 0.45 -9.25 9.94
CA LYS A 22 -0.29 -9.04 8.68
C LYS A 22 0.04 -7.68 8.06
N ILE A 23 0.28 -6.67 8.88
CA ILE A 23 0.73 -5.35 8.41
C ILE A 23 2.12 -5.46 7.76
N GLU A 24 3.02 -6.27 8.32
CA GLU A 24 4.32 -6.56 7.70
C GLU A 24 4.18 -7.21 6.32
N ASP A 25 3.26 -8.17 6.17
CA ASP A 25 3.01 -8.82 4.88
C ASP A 25 2.47 -7.82 3.85
N VAL A 26 1.56 -6.93 4.26
CA VAL A 26 1.08 -5.84 3.40
C VAL A 26 2.19 -4.85 3.05
N SER A 27 3.11 -4.54 3.97
CA SER A 27 4.27 -3.67 3.69
C SER A 27 5.19 -4.27 2.64
N LYS A 28 5.43 -5.59 2.68
CA LYS A 28 6.21 -6.29 1.66
C LYS A 28 5.51 -6.21 0.30
N ALA A 29 4.20 -6.44 0.26
CA ALA A 29 3.40 -6.34 -0.97
C ALA A 29 3.39 -4.91 -1.54
N TYR A 30 3.24 -3.90 -0.68
CA TYR A 30 3.29 -2.48 -1.04
C TYR A 30 4.62 -2.13 -1.72
N ARG A 31 5.76 -2.47 -1.08
CA ARG A 31 7.09 -2.20 -1.65
C ARG A 31 7.33 -2.97 -2.95
N PHE A 32 6.87 -4.21 -3.02
CA PHE A 32 6.97 -5.02 -4.23
C PHE A 32 6.20 -4.35 -5.39
N ALA A 33 4.97 -3.91 -5.16
CA ALA A 33 4.16 -3.23 -6.17
C ALA A 33 4.77 -1.88 -6.59
N GLU A 34 5.27 -1.09 -5.63
CA GLU A 34 5.94 0.19 -5.92
C GLU A 34 7.18 -0.01 -6.82
N GLN A 35 8.02 -0.99 -6.49
CA GLN A 35 9.20 -1.31 -7.30
C GLN A 35 8.82 -1.86 -8.67
N SER A 36 7.82 -2.74 -8.73
CA SER A 36 7.36 -3.36 -9.97
C SER A 36 6.79 -2.35 -10.96
N HIS A 37 6.17 -1.28 -10.44
CA HIS A 37 5.55 -0.22 -11.24
C HIS A 37 6.40 1.05 -11.34
N LYS A 38 7.67 1.02 -10.90
CA LYS A 38 8.55 2.19 -10.95
C LYS A 38 8.72 2.68 -12.39
N GLY A 39 8.44 3.96 -12.60
CA GLY A 39 8.53 4.62 -13.91
C GLY A 39 7.42 4.27 -14.89
N GLN A 40 6.49 3.38 -14.54
CA GLN A 40 5.32 3.10 -15.35
C GLN A 40 4.28 4.20 -15.14
N LEU A 41 3.65 4.62 -16.24
CA LEU A 41 2.60 5.64 -16.23
C LEU A 41 1.27 5.03 -16.67
N ARG A 42 0.17 5.58 -16.17
CA ARG A 42 -1.18 5.34 -16.69
C ARG A 42 -1.37 6.13 -17.99
N LEU A 43 -2.44 5.82 -18.73
CA LEU A 43 -2.86 6.62 -19.89
C LEU A 43 -3.14 8.09 -19.53
N SER A 44 -3.46 8.38 -18.26
CA SER A 44 -3.65 9.74 -17.76
C SER A 44 -2.33 10.51 -17.53
N GLY A 45 -1.17 9.84 -17.58
CA GLY A 45 0.13 10.43 -17.26
C GLY A 45 0.55 10.28 -15.78
N GLU A 46 -0.35 9.85 -14.91
CA GLU A 46 -0.04 9.61 -13.49
C GLU A 46 0.82 8.35 -13.29
N PRO A 47 1.64 8.28 -12.23
CA PRO A 47 2.35 7.06 -11.85
C PRO A 47 1.39 5.86 -11.73
N PHE A 48 1.73 4.73 -12.35
CA PHE A 48 0.85 3.55 -12.34
C PHE A 48 0.59 3.07 -10.91
N PHE A 49 1.59 3.12 -10.05
CA PHE A 49 1.51 2.69 -8.65
C PHE A 49 0.40 3.39 -7.85
N GLU A 50 -0.02 4.59 -8.25
CA GLU A 50 -1.12 5.29 -7.60
C GLU A 50 -2.41 4.46 -7.62
N HIS A 51 -2.66 3.73 -8.70
CA HIS A 51 -3.86 2.90 -8.82
C HIS A 51 -3.93 1.77 -7.77
N PRO A 52 -2.98 0.82 -7.70
CA PRO A 52 -3.02 -0.23 -6.69
C PRO A 52 -2.92 0.33 -5.26
N LYS A 53 -2.21 1.44 -5.03
CA LYS A 53 -2.20 2.13 -3.73
C LYS A 53 -3.60 2.58 -3.31
N GLN A 54 -4.32 3.28 -4.19
CA GLN A 54 -5.69 3.74 -3.92
C GLN A 54 -6.66 2.56 -3.75
N THR A 55 -6.48 1.46 -4.49
CA THR A 55 -7.27 0.24 -4.28
C THR A 55 -7.03 -0.36 -2.89
N ALA A 56 -5.78 -0.41 -2.42
CA ALA A 56 -5.47 -0.89 -1.07
C ALA A 56 -6.09 0.00 0.02
N LEU A 57 -6.03 1.33 -0.15
CA LEU A 57 -6.69 2.28 0.74
C LEU A 57 -8.20 2.06 0.80
N TYR A 58 -8.85 1.91 -0.35
CA TYR A 58 -10.29 1.67 -0.43
C TYR A 58 -10.68 0.36 0.24
N LEU A 59 -9.95 -0.74 -0.01
CA LEU A 59 -10.21 -2.02 0.66
C LEU A 59 -10.00 -1.90 2.18
N ALA A 60 -8.99 -1.14 2.62
CA ALA A 60 -8.75 -0.94 4.04
C ALA A 60 -9.86 -0.17 4.75
N ASP A 61 -10.65 0.64 4.02
CA ASP A 61 -11.84 1.31 4.55
C ASP A 61 -13.05 0.38 4.74
N LEU A 62 -13.03 -0.82 4.14
CA LEU A 62 -14.12 -1.79 4.26
C LEU A 62 -14.02 -2.69 5.50
N GLY A 63 -12.85 -2.73 6.17
CA GLY A 63 -12.56 -3.57 7.34
C GLY A 63 -12.12 -4.99 6.99
#